data_AF-A0A6J0MKM8-F1
#
_entry.id   AF-A0A6J0MKM8-F1
#
_cell.length_a   1.000
_cell.length_b   1.000
_cell.length_c   1.000
_cell.angle_alpha   90.00
_cell.angle_beta   90.00
_cell.angle_gamma   90.00
#
_symmetry.space_group_name_H-M   'P 1'
#
loop_
_entity.id
_entity.type
_entity.pdbx_description
1 polymer ?
#
loop_
_entity_poly.entity_id
_entity_poly.type
_entity_poly.pdbx_seq_one_letter_code
_entity_poly.pdbx_strand_id
1 'polypeptide(L)'
;MTTFSSQLYSNGGRISLLHKTQTSPSKKHLTFSKPSRVQVISAVQFRPCIDIHKGKVKQIVGSTLSDSKEDGSSVLVTNFESDKSAEEYAKMYREDGLTGGHVIMLGADPLSQAAALGALHAYPGGLQVGGGINAENCLSYIEEGASHVIVTSYVFNNGKLDLERLKDLVKIVGKQRLILDLSCRKKDGRRYAIVTDRWQKFSDVLLDEESLEFLGGFADEFLVHGVDVEGKKLGIDEELVALLGNYSPIPVTYAGGVTVMDDVERIKEAGKGRVDVTVGSALDIFGGNLPYKDVVTWHHKQAAEPSSTLH
;
A
#
# COMPACT_ATOMS: atom_id res chain seq x y z
N MET A 1 -69.99 -14.70 43.99
CA MET A 1 -70.51 -15.41 42.82
C MET A 1 -69.47 -16.47 42.45
N THR A 2 -69.68 -17.71 42.93
CA THR A 2 -70.06 -18.91 42.12
C THR A 2 -68.84 -19.39 41.30
N THR A 3 -68.25 -20.59 41.43
CA THR A 3 -68.63 -21.88 42.06
C THR A 3 -67.42 -22.82 42.04
N PHE A 4 -67.30 -23.68 43.06
CA PHE A 4 -66.49 -24.91 43.06
C PHE A 4 -67.36 -26.10 42.63
N SER A 5 -66.79 -27.09 41.93
CA SER A 5 -67.27 -28.49 41.87
C SER A 5 -66.17 -29.36 41.20
N SER A 6 -65.48 -30.24 41.95
CA SER A 6 -65.61 -31.72 42.01
C SER A 6 -64.97 -32.46 40.80
N GLN A 7 -64.36 -33.65 40.85
CA GLN A 7 -64.03 -34.65 41.86
C GLN A 7 -63.07 -35.69 41.20
N LEU A 8 -62.16 -36.27 42.00
CA LEU A 8 -61.67 -37.68 42.03
C LEU A 8 -61.12 -38.37 40.75
N TYR A 9 -59.89 -38.92 40.83
CA TYR A 9 -59.63 -40.37 40.82
C TYR A 9 -58.21 -40.69 41.34
N SER A 10 -58.13 -41.78 42.11
CA SER A 10 -56.94 -42.39 42.71
C SER A 10 -56.40 -43.53 41.85
N ASN A 11 -55.07 -43.66 41.77
CA ASN A 11 -54.23 -44.88 41.74
C ASN A 11 -52.91 -44.46 41.07
N GLY A 12 -51.73 -44.61 41.65
CA GLY A 12 -51.17 -45.76 42.37
C GLY A 12 -49.88 -46.12 41.63
N GLY A 13 -48.70 -45.89 42.21
CA GLY A 13 -47.43 -46.25 41.58
C GLY A 13 -46.20 -45.60 42.20
N ARG A 14 -45.39 -46.40 42.89
CA ARG A 14 -44.19 -46.05 43.66
C ARG A 14 -43.04 -45.48 42.81
N ILE A 15 -42.44 -44.41 43.35
CA ILE A 15 -41.00 -44.20 43.65
C ILE A 15 -39.96 -44.67 42.61
N SER A 16 -39.21 -43.73 42.04
CA SER A 16 -37.74 -43.74 42.14
C SER A 16 -37.17 -42.33 41.93
N LEU A 17 -36.44 -41.84 42.94
CA LEU A 17 -35.55 -40.68 42.82
C LEU A 17 -34.35 -41.10 41.97
N LEU A 18 -34.14 -40.44 40.82
CA LEU A 18 -32.87 -40.43 40.12
C LEU A 18 -32.49 -38.97 39.87
N HIS A 19 -31.42 -38.53 40.54
CA HIS A 19 -30.73 -37.27 40.30
C HIS A 19 -30.33 -37.20 38.81
N LYS A 20 -30.97 -36.31 38.05
CA LYS A 20 -30.45 -35.88 36.75
C LYS A 20 -29.62 -34.62 36.96
N THR A 21 -28.31 -34.80 36.93
CA THR A 21 -27.35 -33.73 36.65
C THR A 21 -27.68 -33.11 35.29
N GLN A 22 -27.97 -31.81 35.27
CA GLN A 22 -28.09 -31.06 34.03
C GLN A 22 -26.72 -30.97 33.37
N THR A 23 -26.52 -31.74 32.30
CA THR A 23 -25.44 -31.53 31.34
C THR A 23 -25.96 -30.61 30.24
N SER A 24 -25.27 -29.49 30.07
CA SER A 24 -25.48 -28.50 29.01
C SER A 24 -25.24 -29.13 27.63
N PRO A 25 -26.02 -28.77 26.58
CA PRO A 25 -25.76 -29.29 25.24
C PRO A 25 -24.46 -28.69 24.70
N SER A 26 -23.55 -29.56 24.26
CA SER A 26 -22.31 -29.20 23.57
C SER A 26 -22.60 -28.31 22.36
N LYS A 27 -22.00 -27.11 22.32
CA LYS A 27 -21.94 -26.28 21.12
C LYS A 27 -21.20 -27.07 20.04
N LYS A 28 -21.91 -27.54 19.02
CA LYS A 28 -21.29 -28.01 17.78
C LYS A 28 -20.63 -26.79 17.14
N HIS A 29 -19.31 -26.74 17.16
CA HIS A 29 -18.53 -25.75 16.43
C HIS A 29 -18.72 -26.06 14.95
N LEU A 30 -19.56 -25.27 14.26
CA LEU A 30 -19.53 -25.25 12.80
C LEU A 30 -18.17 -24.65 12.42
N THR A 31 -17.26 -25.49 11.93
CA THR A 31 -16.06 -25.05 11.25
C THR A 31 -16.48 -24.60 9.85
N PHE A 32 -16.69 -23.29 9.68
CA PHE A 32 -16.75 -22.70 8.35
C PHE A 32 -15.34 -22.78 7.75
N SER A 33 -15.15 -23.64 6.75
CA SER A 33 -13.97 -23.57 5.90
C SER A 33 -13.98 -22.22 5.18
N LYS A 34 -12.96 -21.38 5.41
CA LYS A 34 -12.74 -20.17 4.59
C LYS A 34 -12.75 -20.62 3.11
N PRO A 35 -13.49 -19.94 2.21
CA PRO A 35 -13.42 -20.26 0.79
C PRO A 35 -11.96 -20.12 0.35
N SER A 36 -11.44 -21.15 -0.33
CA SER A 36 -10.13 -21.09 -0.98
C SER A 36 -10.17 -19.96 -2.01
N ARG A 37 -9.50 -18.83 -1.73
CA ARG A 37 -9.30 -17.76 -2.71
C ARG A 37 -8.58 -18.40 -3.90
N VAL A 38 -9.25 -18.51 -5.04
CA VAL A 38 -8.61 -18.88 -6.32
C VAL A 38 -7.56 -17.81 -6.60
N GLN A 39 -6.29 -18.17 -6.52
CA GLN A 39 -5.18 -17.22 -6.66
C GLN A 39 -4.85 -17.05 -8.13
N VAL A 40 -5.40 -16.01 -8.75
CA VAL A 40 -4.93 -15.55 -10.06
C VAL A 40 -3.61 -14.82 -9.82
N ILE A 41 -2.52 -15.38 -10.31
CA ILE A 41 -1.22 -14.71 -10.34
C ILE A 41 -1.28 -13.69 -11.48
N SER A 42 -1.36 -12.40 -11.17
CA SER A 42 -1.10 -11.37 -12.17
C SER A 42 0.40 -11.29 -12.46
N ALA A 43 0.78 -10.89 -13.66
CA ALA A 43 2.16 -10.57 -13.95
C ALA A 43 2.66 -9.45 -13.04
N VAL A 44 3.87 -9.60 -12.47
CA VAL A 44 4.52 -8.53 -11.70
C VAL A 44 4.91 -7.39 -12.63
N GLN A 45 4.65 -6.16 -12.21
CA GLN A 45 4.93 -4.97 -13.00
C GLN A 45 6.04 -4.14 -12.37
N PHE A 46 6.91 -3.61 -13.24
CA PHE A 46 7.65 -2.39 -12.92
C PHE A 46 6.71 -1.18 -12.95
N ARG A 47 6.67 -0.43 -11.84
CA ARG A 47 5.94 0.82 -11.67
C ARG A 47 6.94 1.97 -11.59
N PRO A 48 6.97 2.90 -12.57
CA PRO A 48 7.97 3.96 -12.59
C PRO A 48 7.69 5.04 -11.56
N CYS A 49 8.69 5.85 -11.20
CA CYS A 49 8.54 6.95 -10.25
C CYS A 49 8.98 8.30 -10.82
N ILE A 50 8.40 9.38 -10.26
CA ILE A 50 8.81 10.77 -10.46
C ILE A 50 8.68 11.50 -9.13
N ASP A 51 9.79 11.65 -8.40
CA ASP A 51 9.80 12.42 -7.15
C ASP A 51 10.16 13.87 -7.43
N ILE A 52 9.30 14.80 -7.02
CA ILE A 52 9.38 16.22 -7.35
C ILE A 52 9.68 17.02 -6.09
N HIS A 53 10.73 17.84 -6.15
CA HIS A 53 11.03 18.81 -5.11
C HIS A 53 11.45 20.15 -5.71
N LYS A 54 10.75 21.23 -5.35
CA LYS A 54 10.93 22.58 -5.91
C LYS A 54 10.83 22.62 -7.44
N GLY A 55 9.86 21.87 -7.98
CA GLY A 55 9.60 21.76 -9.43
C GLY A 55 10.61 20.96 -10.23
N LYS A 56 11.57 20.29 -9.59
CA LYS A 56 12.59 19.45 -10.23
C LYS A 56 12.41 17.99 -9.85
N VAL A 57 12.68 17.09 -10.81
CA VAL A 57 12.74 15.65 -10.53
C VAL A 57 14.03 15.37 -9.78
N LYS A 58 13.92 14.75 -8.60
CA LYS A 58 15.06 14.42 -7.75
C LYS A 58 14.98 12.98 -7.31
N GLN A 59 16.12 12.44 -6.89
CA GLN A 59 16.19 11.25 -6.07
C GLN A 59 16.87 11.61 -4.76
N ILE A 60 16.23 11.27 -3.64
CA ILE A 60 16.70 11.62 -2.31
C ILE A 60 16.85 10.38 -1.43
N VAL A 61 17.60 10.51 -0.34
CA VAL A 61 17.52 9.55 0.76
C VAL A 61 16.38 9.98 1.66
N GLY A 62 15.23 9.28 1.60
CA GLY A 62 14.00 9.66 2.28
C GLY A 62 14.21 10.06 3.74
N SER A 63 14.93 9.25 4.52
CA SER A 63 15.19 9.51 5.95
C SER A 63 15.90 10.84 6.29
N THR A 64 16.40 11.58 5.29
CA THR A 64 17.08 12.88 5.47
C THR A 64 16.16 14.09 5.25
N LEU A 65 14.90 13.85 4.90
CA LEU A 65 13.92 14.88 4.63
C LEU A 65 13.34 15.43 5.95
N SER A 66 13.49 16.74 6.19
CA SER A 66 12.99 17.41 7.40
C SER A 66 12.23 18.69 7.07
N ASP A 67 11.14 18.96 7.81
CA ASP A 67 10.41 20.24 7.74
C ASP A 67 10.93 21.31 8.70
N SER A 68 11.83 20.94 9.62
CA SER A 68 12.37 21.84 10.63
C SER A 68 13.17 22.96 9.98
N LYS A 69 12.62 24.17 9.99
CA LYS A 69 13.36 25.41 9.72
C LYS A 69 14.23 25.86 10.91
N GLU A 70 14.23 25.09 11.99
CA GLU A 70 15.01 25.36 13.20
C GLU A 70 16.25 24.45 13.20
N ASP A 71 17.40 25.11 13.13
CA ASP A 71 18.76 24.61 12.95
C ASP A 71 19.05 23.92 11.61
N GLY A 72 19.74 24.66 10.73
CA GLY A 72 20.21 24.24 9.40
C GLY A 72 21.25 23.11 9.38
N SER A 73 20.90 21.97 9.97
CA SER A 73 21.75 20.78 10.14
C SER A 73 21.20 19.53 9.45
N SER A 74 19.92 19.45 9.09
CA SER A 74 19.40 18.39 8.24
C SER A 74 19.65 18.70 6.77
N VAL A 75 20.85 18.34 6.30
CA VAL A 75 21.18 18.38 4.87
C VAL A 75 20.35 17.31 4.18
N LEU A 76 19.33 17.71 3.41
CA LEU A 76 18.61 16.81 2.51
C LEU A 76 19.63 16.16 1.57
N VAL A 77 19.82 14.85 1.69
CA VAL A 77 20.75 14.11 0.83
C VAL A 77 20.05 13.85 -0.49
N THR A 78 20.53 14.55 -1.52
CA THR A 78 20.07 14.39 -2.91
C THR A 78 21.04 13.48 -3.64
N ASN A 79 20.59 12.28 -4.01
CA ASN A 79 21.34 11.34 -4.83
C ASN A 79 21.46 11.84 -6.28
N PHE A 80 20.41 12.51 -6.77
CA PHE A 80 20.34 13.00 -8.14
C PHE A 80 19.34 14.15 -8.28
N GLU A 81 19.63 15.09 -9.16
CA GLU A 81 18.69 16.10 -9.65
C GLU A 81 18.72 16.05 -11.17
N SER A 82 17.56 15.91 -11.80
CA SER A 82 17.46 15.76 -13.25
C SER A 82 17.39 17.10 -13.96
N ASP A 83 18.04 17.17 -15.12
CA ASP A 83 17.83 18.24 -16.10
C ASP A 83 16.50 18.05 -16.86
N LYS A 84 15.97 16.82 -16.92
CA LYS A 84 14.67 16.53 -17.53
C LYS A 84 13.53 16.95 -16.61
N SER A 85 12.48 17.47 -17.23
CA SER A 85 11.21 17.79 -16.56
C SER A 85 10.41 16.53 -16.21
N ALA A 86 9.47 16.66 -15.26
CA ALA A 86 8.52 15.61 -14.93
C ALA A 86 7.65 15.21 -16.14
N GLU A 87 7.33 16.16 -17.02
CA GLU A 87 6.62 15.92 -18.28
C GLU A 87 7.41 15.00 -19.23
N GLU A 88 8.73 15.21 -19.35
CA GLU A 88 9.60 14.38 -20.19
C GLU A 88 9.72 12.94 -19.67
N TYR A 89 9.79 12.74 -18.35
CA TYR A 89 9.73 11.39 -17.77
C TYR A 89 8.37 10.73 -18.03
N ALA A 90 7.27 11.45 -17.84
CA ALA A 90 5.93 10.92 -18.10
C ALA A 90 5.73 10.51 -19.57
N LYS A 91 6.27 11.29 -20.53
CA LYS A 91 6.26 10.92 -21.96
C LYS A 91 7.07 9.66 -22.23
N MET A 92 8.26 9.55 -21.66
CA MET A 92 9.10 8.35 -21.76
C MET A 92 8.35 7.11 -21.24
N TYR A 93 7.77 7.19 -20.05
CA TYR A 93 7.00 6.08 -19.47
C TYR A 93 5.77 5.72 -20.31
N ARG A 94 5.12 6.70 -20.93
CA ARG A 94 4.01 6.48 -21.86
C ARG A 94 4.45 5.77 -23.13
N GLU A 95 5.58 6.17 -23.71
CA GLU A 95 6.15 5.54 -24.91
C GLU A 95 6.52 4.08 -24.65
N ASP A 96 6.97 3.77 -23.44
CA ASP A 96 7.27 2.41 -22.97
C ASP A 96 6.03 1.66 -22.42
N GLY A 97 4.85 2.29 -22.39
CA GLY A 97 3.60 1.66 -21.95
C GLY A 97 3.55 1.30 -20.45
N LEU A 98 4.30 2.01 -19.61
CA LEU A 98 4.38 1.75 -18.17
C LEU A 98 3.29 2.50 -17.40
N THR A 99 2.34 1.77 -16.80
CA THR A 99 1.21 2.35 -16.06
C THR A 99 1.28 2.14 -14.55
N GLY A 100 0.60 3.03 -13.81
CA GLY A 100 0.54 3.02 -12.34
C GLY A 100 1.86 3.41 -11.68
N GLY A 101 2.70 4.14 -12.40
CA GLY A 101 3.82 4.84 -11.80
C GLY A 101 3.37 6.02 -10.96
N HIS A 102 4.12 6.36 -9.92
CA HIS A 102 3.78 7.46 -9.01
C HIS A 102 4.54 8.74 -9.31
N VAL A 103 3.85 9.86 -9.12
CA VAL A 103 4.38 11.22 -9.11
C VAL A 103 4.21 11.76 -7.70
N ILE A 104 5.31 11.91 -6.95
CA ILE A 104 5.27 12.31 -5.54
C ILE A 104 5.82 13.71 -5.38
N MET A 105 4.99 14.63 -4.89
CA MET A 105 5.42 15.96 -4.49
C MET A 105 5.99 15.90 -3.07
N LEU A 106 7.31 16.10 -2.94
CA LEU A 106 8.02 16.08 -1.66
C LEU A 106 7.89 17.40 -0.86
N GLY A 107 7.29 18.43 -1.47
CA GLY A 107 6.97 19.71 -0.87
C GLY A 107 5.66 20.28 -1.44
N ALA A 108 5.01 21.13 -0.65
CA ALA A 108 3.73 21.77 -1.02
C ALA A 108 3.93 23.07 -1.85
N ASP A 109 5.07 23.22 -2.53
CA ASP A 109 5.37 24.43 -3.28
C ASP A 109 4.69 24.45 -4.65
N PRO A 110 4.29 25.63 -5.17
CA PRO A 110 3.59 25.74 -6.45
C PRO A 110 4.37 25.18 -7.66
N LEU A 111 5.71 25.18 -7.60
CA LEU A 111 6.53 24.64 -8.69
C LEU A 111 6.42 23.11 -8.73
N SER A 112 6.43 22.45 -7.57
CA SER A 112 6.21 21.00 -7.47
C SER A 112 4.81 20.61 -7.94
N GLN A 113 3.79 21.39 -7.59
CA GLN A 113 2.43 21.18 -8.09
C GLN A 113 2.35 21.34 -9.61
N ALA A 114 2.93 22.40 -10.18
CA ALA A 114 2.94 22.62 -11.62
C ALA A 114 3.66 21.49 -12.38
N ALA A 115 4.79 21.01 -11.86
CA ALA A 115 5.52 19.89 -12.44
C ALA A 115 4.72 18.58 -12.37
N ALA A 116 4.02 18.32 -11.27
CA ALA A 116 3.15 17.15 -11.15
C ALA A 116 2.01 17.19 -12.19
N LEU A 117 1.33 18.33 -12.32
CA LEU A 117 0.29 18.52 -13.34
C LEU A 117 0.82 18.29 -14.76
N GLY A 118 2.01 18.82 -15.09
CA GLY A 118 2.65 18.57 -16.38
C GLY A 118 2.87 17.08 -16.67
N ALA A 119 3.30 16.31 -15.67
CA ALA A 119 3.44 14.84 -15.81
C ALA A 119 2.09 14.16 -16.05
N LEU A 120 1.05 14.54 -15.31
CA LEU A 120 -0.31 13.99 -15.47
C LEU A 120 -0.89 14.30 -16.85
N HIS A 121 -0.69 15.51 -17.37
CA HIS A 121 -1.14 15.92 -18.70
C HIS A 121 -0.40 15.20 -19.83
N ALA A 122 0.89 14.89 -19.64
CA ALA A 122 1.67 14.12 -20.61
C ALA A 122 1.22 12.67 -20.73
N TYR A 123 0.74 12.08 -19.62
CA TYR A 123 0.24 10.72 -19.59
C TYR A 123 -1.09 10.57 -18.83
N PRO A 124 -2.21 11.08 -19.39
CA PRO A 124 -3.51 11.02 -18.74
C PRO A 124 -3.94 9.57 -18.48
N GLY A 125 -4.32 9.27 -17.24
CA GLY A 125 -4.69 7.93 -16.79
C GLY A 125 -3.52 6.96 -16.63
N GLY A 126 -2.28 7.36 -16.92
CA GLY A 126 -1.10 6.50 -16.81
C GLY A 126 -0.42 6.55 -15.45
N LEU A 127 -0.46 7.71 -14.77
CA LEU A 127 0.28 7.98 -13.54
C LEU A 127 -0.64 8.20 -12.34
N GLN A 128 -0.10 7.97 -11.14
CA GLN A 128 -0.73 8.19 -9.85
C GLN A 128 -0.06 9.41 -9.19
N VAL A 129 -0.75 10.17 -8.33
CA VAL A 129 -0.17 11.38 -7.72
C VAL A 129 -0.30 11.41 -6.20
N GLY A 130 0.78 11.75 -5.53
CA GLY A 130 0.85 11.89 -4.08
C GLY A 130 1.59 13.14 -3.62
N GLY A 131 1.56 13.40 -2.31
CA GLY A 131 2.15 14.58 -1.69
C GLY A 131 1.13 15.67 -1.43
N GLY A 132 0.73 15.85 -0.16
CA GLY A 132 -0.22 16.90 0.23
C GLY A 132 -1.68 16.66 -0.22
N ILE A 133 -2.00 15.46 -0.70
CA ILE A 133 -3.37 15.09 -1.08
C ILE A 133 -4.28 15.05 0.14
N ASN A 134 -5.48 15.63 0.02
CA ASN A 134 -6.52 15.70 1.03
C ASN A 134 -7.92 15.78 0.39
N ALA A 135 -8.97 15.84 1.22
CA ALA A 135 -10.36 15.89 0.73
C ALA A 135 -10.69 17.12 -0.13
N GLU A 136 -9.95 18.22 -0.01
CA GLU A 136 -10.20 19.46 -0.74
C GLU A 136 -9.59 19.44 -2.16
N ASN A 137 -8.51 18.68 -2.37
CA ASN A 137 -7.76 18.68 -3.64
C ASN A 137 -7.75 17.34 -4.38
N CYS A 138 -8.17 16.24 -3.76
CA CYS A 138 -8.05 14.91 -4.37
C CYS A 138 -8.79 14.81 -5.71
N LEU A 139 -10.01 15.36 -5.80
CA LEU A 139 -10.82 15.29 -7.00
C LEU A 139 -10.19 16.06 -8.17
N SER A 140 -9.61 17.24 -7.92
CA SER A 140 -9.02 18.04 -9.00
C SER A 140 -7.85 17.32 -9.65
N TYR A 141 -7.00 16.61 -8.89
CA TYR A 141 -5.93 15.82 -9.47
C TYR A 141 -6.43 14.66 -10.35
N ILE A 142 -7.54 14.04 -9.98
CA ILE A 142 -8.20 13.02 -10.81
C ILE A 142 -8.70 13.64 -12.13
N GLU A 143 -9.31 14.82 -12.07
CA GLU A 143 -9.79 15.57 -13.24
C GLU A 143 -8.64 16.04 -14.16
N GLU A 144 -7.48 16.35 -13.58
CA GLU A 144 -6.25 16.71 -14.29
C GLU A 144 -5.50 15.50 -14.88
N GLY A 145 -6.07 14.29 -14.79
CA GLY A 145 -5.58 13.11 -15.48
C GLY A 145 -4.83 12.10 -14.61
N ALA A 146 -4.80 12.26 -13.29
CA ALA A 146 -4.29 11.19 -12.42
C ALA A 146 -5.19 9.94 -12.50
N SER A 147 -4.57 8.78 -12.68
CA SER A 147 -5.23 7.49 -12.53
C SER A 147 -5.70 7.27 -11.09
N HIS A 148 -4.90 7.67 -10.11
CA HIS A 148 -5.21 7.55 -8.70
C HIS A 148 -4.60 8.71 -7.93
N VAL A 149 -5.16 8.98 -6.76
CA VAL A 149 -4.50 9.78 -5.73
C VAL A 149 -3.90 8.89 -4.65
N ILE A 150 -2.72 9.25 -4.17
CA ILE A 150 -1.95 8.55 -3.15
C ILE A 150 -2.02 9.37 -1.86
N VAL A 151 -2.42 8.74 -0.75
CA VAL A 151 -2.54 9.40 0.55
C VAL A 151 -1.78 8.65 1.65
N THR A 152 -1.15 9.42 2.53
CA THR A 152 -0.47 8.92 3.74
C THR A 152 -0.81 9.82 4.94
N SER A 153 -0.10 10.94 5.10
CA SER A 153 -0.17 11.78 6.31
C SER A 153 -1.54 12.42 6.56
N TYR A 154 -2.37 12.57 5.53
CA TYR A 154 -3.73 13.08 5.72
C TYR A 154 -4.61 12.11 6.51
N VAL A 155 -4.48 10.80 6.25
CA VAL A 155 -5.26 9.74 6.92
C VAL A 155 -4.50 9.12 8.10
N PHE A 156 -3.18 9.24 8.16
CA PHE A 156 -2.41 8.88 9.35
C PHE A 156 -1.92 10.14 10.07
N ASN A 157 -2.64 10.55 11.11
CA ASN A 157 -2.35 11.74 11.88
C ASN A 157 -1.96 11.36 13.30
N ASN A 158 -0.86 11.92 13.80
CA ASN A 158 -0.35 11.66 15.14
C ASN A 158 -0.14 10.18 15.47
N GLY A 159 0.28 9.39 14.48
CA GLY A 159 0.49 7.94 14.63
C GLY A 159 -0.80 7.12 14.71
N LYS A 160 -1.95 7.70 14.35
CA LYS A 160 -3.24 7.02 14.33
C LYS A 160 -3.91 7.16 12.97
N LEU A 161 -4.65 6.12 12.58
CA LEU A 161 -5.52 6.18 11.43
C LEU A 161 -6.75 7.04 11.76
N ASP A 162 -6.97 8.08 10.98
CA ASP A 162 -8.19 8.87 10.93
C ASP A 162 -9.16 8.23 9.91
N LEU A 163 -10.01 7.35 10.42
CA LEU A 163 -10.94 6.58 9.60
C LEU A 163 -11.99 7.45 8.92
N GLU A 164 -12.39 8.57 9.53
CA GLU A 164 -13.39 9.45 8.93
C GLU A 164 -12.81 10.16 7.71
N ARG A 165 -11.57 10.67 7.79
CA ARG A 165 -10.87 11.22 6.62
C ARG A 165 -10.70 10.21 5.49
N LEU A 166 -10.40 8.96 5.83
CA LEU A 166 -10.29 7.88 4.84
C LEU A 166 -11.64 7.62 4.14
N LYS A 167 -12.72 7.53 4.89
CA LYS A 167 -14.08 7.37 4.34
C LYS A 167 -14.49 8.56 3.47
N ASP A 168 -14.14 9.78 3.88
CA ASP A 168 -14.43 10.99 3.11
C ASP A 168 -13.73 10.96 1.75
N LEU A 169 -12.44 10.59 1.71
CA LEU A 169 -11.73 10.40 0.43
C LEU A 169 -12.40 9.35 -0.45
N VAL A 170 -12.75 8.19 0.11
CA VAL A 170 -13.46 7.13 -0.63
C VAL A 170 -14.79 7.62 -1.18
N LYS A 171 -15.51 8.47 -0.43
CA LYS A 171 -16.77 9.07 -0.89
C LYS A 171 -16.56 10.04 -2.05
N ILE A 172 -15.45 10.76 -2.08
CA ILE A 172 -15.14 11.78 -3.11
C ILE A 172 -14.63 11.14 -4.39
N VAL A 173 -13.57 10.33 -4.32
CA VAL A 173 -12.89 9.78 -5.51
C VAL A 173 -13.24 8.32 -5.81
N GLY A 174 -13.87 7.62 -4.87
CA GLY A 174 -14.08 6.17 -4.95
C GLY A 174 -12.82 5.40 -4.55
N LYS A 175 -13.00 4.20 -3.97
CA LYS A 175 -11.85 3.38 -3.57
C LYS A 175 -10.98 2.98 -4.77
N GLN A 176 -11.57 2.83 -5.95
CA GLN A 176 -10.93 2.44 -7.21
C GLN A 176 -9.99 3.51 -7.78
N ARG A 177 -9.88 4.67 -7.12
CA ARG A 177 -8.99 5.78 -7.50
C ARG A 177 -8.14 6.23 -6.32
N LEU A 178 -8.11 5.45 -5.24
CA LEU A 178 -7.41 5.76 -4.00
C LEU A 178 -6.31 4.73 -3.72
N ILE A 179 -5.11 5.22 -3.45
CA ILE A 179 -3.96 4.43 -3.03
C ILE A 179 -3.54 4.87 -1.64
N LEU A 180 -3.30 3.88 -0.79
CA LEU A 180 -2.72 4.13 0.54
C LEU A 180 -1.22 3.89 0.46
N ASP A 181 -0.44 4.95 0.69
CA ASP A 181 1.01 4.82 0.86
C ASP A 181 1.31 4.52 2.33
N LEU A 182 1.80 3.30 2.55
CA LEU A 182 2.13 2.69 3.83
C LEU A 182 3.66 2.60 3.95
N SER A 183 4.29 3.71 4.31
CA SER A 183 5.71 3.69 4.66
C SER A 183 5.95 2.85 5.92
N CYS A 184 6.79 1.81 5.82
CA CYS A 184 6.94 0.80 6.87
C CYS A 184 8.37 0.71 7.39
N ARG A 185 8.48 0.52 8.72
CA ARG A 185 9.76 0.31 9.39
C ARG A 185 9.68 -0.83 10.40
N LYS A 186 10.77 -1.58 10.56
CA LYS A 186 10.83 -2.68 11.52
C LYS A 186 10.92 -2.13 12.95
N LYS A 187 9.90 -2.39 13.75
CA LYS A 187 9.82 -2.04 15.18
C LYS A 187 10.35 -3.21 16.01
N ASP A 188 11.29 -2.89 16.90
CA ASP A 188 11.94 -3.84 17.82
C ASP A 188 12.56 -5.06 17.13
N GLY A 189 12.94 -4.93 15.86
CA GLY A 189 13.51 -6.01 15.04
C GLY A 189 12.56 -7.16 14.73
N ARG A 190 11.26 -7.03 15.00
CA ARG A 190 10.30 -8.15 14.90
C ARG A 190 9.10 -7.88 14.01
N ARG A 191 8.49 -6.70 14.11
CA ARG A 191 7.22 -6.40 13.42
C ARG A 191 7.34 -5.13 12.62
N TYR A 192 6.71 -5.08 11.45
CA TYR A 192 6.59 -3.85 10.69
C TYR A 192 5.46 -3.00 11.25
N ALA A 193 5.71 -1.70 11.33
CA ALA A 193 4.73 -0.71 11.70
C ALA A 193 4.75 0.43 10.68
N ILE A 194 3.58 1.00 10.41
CA ILE A 194 3.47 2.17 9.53
C ILE A 194 4.09 3.35 10.26
N VAL A 195 4.93 4.11 9.56
CA VAL A 195 5.56 5.34 10.05
C VAL A 195 5.04 6.55 9.28
N THR A 196 4.83 7.65 9.99
CA THR A 196 4.34 8.92 9.47
C THR A 196 5.36 10.03 9.73
N ASP A 197 5.01 11.26 9.36
CA ASP A 197 5.82 12.46 9.58
C ASP A 197 7.23 12.31 9.00
N ARG A 198 7.30 12.03 7.68
CA ARG A 198 8.55 11.76 6.95
C ARG A 198 9.38 10.67 7.64
N TRP A 199 8.73 9.55 7.97
CA TRP A 199 9.35 8.35 8.53
C TRP A 199 9.84 8.47 9.98
N GLN A 200 9.51 9.54 10.69
CA GLN A 200 10.01 9.80 12.04
C GLN A 200 9.11 9.24 13.15
N LYS A 201 7.80 9.15 12.91
CA LYS A 201 6.82 8.78 13.95
C LYS A 201 6.19 7.42 13.66
N PHE A 202 6.42 6.46 14.55
CA PHE A 202 5.69 5.19 14.50
C PHE A 202 4.21 5.40 14.79
N SER A 203 3.37 4.81 13.97
CA SER A 203 1.94 4.67 14.25
C SER A 203 1.67 3.46 15.15
N ASP A 204 0.46 3.43 15.72
CA ASP A 204 -0.08 2.26 16.43
C ASP A 204 -0.52 1.14 15.47
N VAL A 205 -0.44 1.36 14.14
CA VAL A 205 -0.86 0.42 13.12
C VAL A 205 0.33 -0.45 12.71
N LEU A 206 0.26 -1.72 13.08
CA LEU A 206 1.18 -2.74 12.58
C LEU A 206 0.83 -3.09 11.14
N LEU A 207 1.82 -3.55 10.38
CA LEU A 207 1.61 -4.12 9.06
C LEU A 207 1.53 -5.65 9.19
N ASP A 208 0.33 -6.18 9.05
CA ASP A 208 -0.02 -7.61 9.15
C ASP A 208 -1.27 -7.93 8.32
N GLU A 209 -1.72 -9.20 8.33
CA GLU A 209 -2.90 -9.64 7.56
C GLU A 209 -4.17 -8.87 7.90
N GLU A 210 -4.43 -8.62 9.18
CA GLU A 210 -5.67 -7.97 9.64
C GLU A 210 -5.72 -6.50 9.21
N SER A 211 -4.61 -5.78 9.41
CA SER A 211 -4.49 -4.38 8.99
C SER A 211 -4.54 -4.23 7.47
N LEU A 212 -3.88 -5.10 6.70
CA LEU A 212 -3.93 -5.10 5.24
C LEU A 212 -5.33 -5.39 4.71
N GLU A 213 -6.03 -6.39 5.27
CA GLU A 213 -7.42 -6.70 4.91
C GLU A 213 -8.36 -5.52 5.24
N PHE A 214 -8.20 -4.92 6.41
CA PHE A 214 -9.00 -3.77 6.82
C PHE A 214 -8.78 -2.55 5.89
N LEU A 215 -7.52 -2.18 5.66
CA LEU A 215 -7.17 -1.03 4.82
C LEU A 215 -7.53 -1.27 3.35
N GLY A 216 -7.42 -2.51 2.87
CA GLY A 216 -7.76 -2.89 1.50
C GLY A 216 -9.26 -2.76 1.19
N GLY A 217 -10.10 -2.63 2.22
CA GLY A 217 -11.50 -2.25 2.07
C GLY A 217 -11.70 -0.84 1.49
N PHE A 218 -10.70 0.04 1.62
CA PHE A 218 -10.80 1.47 1.31
C PHE A 218 -9.94 1.92 0.12
N ALA A 219 -9.03 1.09 -0.38
CA ALA A 219 -8.10 1.45 -1.45
C ALA A 219 -8.15 0.45 -2.61
N ASP A 220 -7.67 0.88 -3.77
CA ASP A 220 -7.48 0.03 -4.96
C ASP A 220 -6.12 -0.67 -4.95
N GLU A 221 -5.09 0.02 -4.45
CA GLU A 221 -3.72 -0.47 -4.39
C GLU A 221 -3.01 0.06 -3.13
N PHE A 222 -2.01 -0.68 -2.65
CA PHE A 222 -1.05 -0.19 -1.66
C PHE A 222 0.28 0.21 -2.32
N LEU A 223 0.84 1.34 -1.90
CA LEU A 223 2.24 1.69 -2.15
C LEU A 223 3.01 1.52 -0.84
N VAL A 224 4.02 0.65 -0.80
CA VAL A 224 4.72 0.31 0.45
C VAL A 224 6.20 0.66 0.33
N HIS A 225 6.61 1.66 1.09
CA HIS A 225 8.01 2.09 1.17
C HIS A 225 8.77 1.33 2.27
N GLY A 226 9.88 0.70 1.90
CA GLY A 226 10.82 0.05 2.84
C GLY A 226 11.83 1.07 3.40
N VAL A 227 11.44 1.79 4.45
CA VAL A 227 12.15 2.98 4.98
C VAL A 227 13.62 2.71 5.31
N ASP A 228 13.94 1.54 5.86
CA ASP A 228 15.29 1.22 6.29
C ASP A 228 16.27 1.03 5.11
N VAL A 229 15.77 0.78 3.89
CA VAL A 229 16.58 0.52 2.68
C VAL A 229 16.36 1.53 1.54
N GLU A 230 15.29 2.31 1.57
CA GLU A 230 14.92 3.28 0.54
C GLU A 230 15.99 4.36 0.31
N GLY A 231 16.38 4.58 -0.95
CA GLY A 231 17.39 5.56 -1.36
C GLY A 231 18.83 5.24 -0.94
N LYS A 232 19.06 4.16 -0.18
CA LYS A 232 20.38 3.80 0.36
C LYS A 232 21.19 2.84 -0.51
N LYS A 233 20.54 2.19 -1.49
CA LYS A 233 21.17 1.18 -2.37
C LYS A 233 21.87 0.06 -1.57
N LEU A 234 21.22 -0.43 -0.52
CA LEU A 234 21.77 -1.48 0.37
C LEU A 234 21.13 -2.87 0.16
N GLY A 235 20.35 -3.03 -0.91
CA GLY A 235 19.53 -4.21 -1.15
C GLY A 235 18.11 -4.06 -0.60
N ILE A 236 17.23 -4.97 -1.00
CA ILE A 236 15.81 -4.98 -0.68
C ILE A 236 15.51 -5.51 0.73
N ASP A 237 14.34 -5.16 1.27
CA ASP A 237 13.78 -5.79 2.46
C ASP A 237 12.89 -6.97 2.06
N GLU A 238 13.50 -8.15 1.93
CA GLU A 238 12.79 -9.37 1.50
C GLU A 238 11.71 -9.83 2.48
N GLU A 239 11.90 -9.62 3.78
CA GLU A 239 10.91 -10.02 4.78
C GLU A 239 9.63 -9.20 4.61
N LEU A 240 9.77 -7.90 4.36
CA LEU A 240 8.64 -7.03 4.06
C LEU A 240 7.96 -7.45 2.75
N VAL A 241 8.72 -7.71 1.68
CA VAL A 241 8.16 -8.16 0.40
C VAL A 241 7.39 -9.48 0.56
N ALA A 242 7.94 -10.45 1.31
CA ALA A 242 7.28 -11.72 1.59
C ALA A 242 5.99 -11.55 2.40
N LEU A 243 5.98 -10.64 3.38
CA LEU A 243 4.77 -10.29 4.14
C LEU A 243 3.67 -9.77 3.20
N LEU A 244 4.01 -8.84 2.30
CA LEU A 244 3.07 -8.28 1.33
C LEU A 244 2.53 -9.34 0.36
N GLY A 245 3.41 -10.17 -0.21
CA GLY A 245 3.02 -11.25 -1.12
C GLY A 245 2.11 -12.31 -0.47
N ASN A 246 2.26 -12.53 0.84
CA ASN A 246 1.40 -13.43 1.60
C ASN A 246 0.03 -12.83 1.91
N TYR A 247 -0.01 -11.56 2.32
CA TYR A 247 -1.15 -11.04 3.06
C TYR A 247 -1.90 -9.89 2.37
N SER A 248 -1.32 -9.23 1.36
CA SER A 248 -2.04 -8.15 0.69
C SER A 248 -3.30 -8.67 -0.01
N PRO A 249 -4.50 -8.11 0.27
CA PRO A 249 -5.75 -8.49 -0.38
C PRO A 249 -5.96 -7.82 -1.74
N ILE A 250 -5.23 -6.74 -2.00
CA ILE A 250 -5.31 -5.90 -3.20
C ILE A 250 -3.90 -5.79 -3.83
N PRO A 251 -3.77 -5.27 -5.07
CA PRO A 251 -2.47 -4.95 -5.66
C PRO A 251 -1.58 -4.16 -4.69
N VAL A 252 -0.29 -4.43 -4.75
CA VAL A 252 0.70 -3.77 -3.90
C VAL A 252 2.00 -3.55 -4.67
N THR A 253 2.51 -2.33 -4.56
CA THR A 253 3.80 -1.93 -5.11
C THR A 253 4.79 -1.71 -3.99
N TYR A 254 5.94 -2.39 -4.07
CA TYR A 254 7.07 -2.20 -3.16
C TYR A 254 8.05 -1.18 -3.73
N ALA A 255 8.44 -0.21 -2.89
CA ALA A 255 9.42 0.81 -3.22
C ALA A 255 10.55 0.82 -2.17
N GLY A 256 11.78 0.50 -2.59
CA GLY A 256 12.96 0.62 -1.73
C GLY A 256 14.08 -0.38 -2.04
N GLY A 257 15.32 0.02 -1.78
CA GLY A 257 16.46 -0.90 -1.68
C GLY A 257 17.04 -1.51 -2.96
N VAL A 258 16.29 -1.54 -4.08
CA VAL A 258 16.76 -2.13 -5.35
C VAL A 258 18.06 -1.50 -5.82
N THR A 259 19.02 -2.34 -6.24
CA THR A 259 20.34 -1.94 -6.75
C THR A 259 20.67 -2.54 -8.12
N VAL A 260 20.23 -3.77 -8.36
CA VAL A 260 20.54 -4.57 -9.56
C VAL A 260 19.30 -5.36 -10.02
N MET A 261 19.35 -5.95 -11.23
CA MET A 261 18.26 -6.79 -11.74
C MET A 261 17.95 -8.00 -10.84
N ASP A 262 18.96 -8.58 -10.18
CA ASP A 262 18.75 -9.70 -9.25
C ASP A 262 17.83 -9.31 -8.09
N ASP A 263 17.84 -8.06 -7.63
CA ASP A 263 16.92 -7.58 -6.60
C ASP A 263 15.47 -7.57 -7.12
N VAL A 264 15.27 -7.23 -8.40
CA VAL A 264 13.95 -7.24 -9.04
C VAL A 264 13.38 -8.66 -9.13
N GLU A 265 14.22 -9.65 -9.48
CA GLU A 265 13.82 -11.06 -9.47
C GLU A 265 13.53 -11.56 -8.05
N ARG A 266 14.37 -11.19 -7.06
CA ARG A 266 14.12 -11.54 -5.66
C ARG A 266 12.82 -10.95 -5.12
N ILE A 267 12.42 -9.74 -5.55
CA ILE A 267 11.10 -9.18 -5.24
C ILE A 267 9.98 -10.04 -5.84
N LYS A 268 10.10 -10.43 -7.12
CA LYS A 268 9.12 -11.31 -7.78
C LYS A 268 8.98 -12.63 -7.01
N GLU A 269 10.08 -13.26 -6.64
CA GLU A 269 10.10 -14.54 -5.93
C GLU A 269 9.53 -14.41 -4.50
N ALA A 270 10.07 -13.50 -3.68
CA ALA A 270 9.62 -13.29 -2.31
C ALA A 270 8.16 -12.83 -2.25
N GLY A 271 7.76 -11.97 -3.20
CA GLY A 271 6.40 -11.45 -3.35
C GLY A 271 5.43 -12.45 -3.99
N LYS A 272 5.87 -13.67 -4.31
CA LYS A 272 5.07 -14.74 -4.93
C LYS A 272 4.38 -14.31 -6.24
N GLY A 273 5.04 -13.45 -6.99
CA GLY A 273 4.50 -12.88 -8.22
C GLY A 273 3.36 -11.86 -8.02
N ARG A 274 3.14 -11.35 -6.79
CA ARG A 274 2.00 -10.49 -6.45
C ARG A 274 2.39 -9.06 -6.02
N VAL A 275 3.69 -8.79 -5.94
CA VAL A 275 4.23 -7.52 -5.46
C VAL A 275 4.94 -6.84 -6.62
N ASP A 276 4.35 -5.75 -7.09
CA ASP A 276 4.95 -4.87 -8.09
C ASP A 276 6.16 -4.15 -7.51
N VAL A 277 7.02 -3.61 -8.38
CA VAL A 277 8.29 -2.99 -7.97
C VAL A 277 8.44 -1.58 -8.51
N THR A 278 8.87 -0.66 -7.65
CA THR A 278 9.40 0.65 -8.06
C THR A 278 10.92 0.67 -7.88
N VAL A 279 11.62 1.20 -8.88
CA VAL A 279 13.07 1.45 -8.83
C VAL A 279 13.32 2.93 -9.09
N GLY A 280 13.88 3.62 -8.09
CA GLY A 280 14.30 5.02 -8.21
C GLY A 280 15.80 5.14 -8.43
N SER A 281 16.51 5.60 -7.39
CA SER A 281 17.95 5.97 -7.39
C SER A 281 18.93 4.99 -8.06
N ALA A 282 18.59 3.71 -8.22
CA ALA A 282 19.45 2.74 -8.89
C ALA A 282 19.44 2.84 -10.41
N LEU A 283 18.38 3.40 -11.02
CA LEU A 283 18.26 3.55 -12.47
C LEU A 283 19.25 4.58 -13.02
N ASP A 284 19.82 4.29 -14.19
CA ASP A 284 20.69 5.20 -14.94
C ASP A 284 20.01 6.52 -15.35
N ILE A 285 18.70 6.49 -15.63
CA ILE A 285 17.88 7.71 -15.85
C ILE A 285 17.78 8.62 -14.62
N PHE A 286 18.24 8.13 -13.45
CA PHE A 286 18.38 8.88 -12.20
C PHE A 286 19.82 8.87 -11.66
N GLY A 287 20.83 8.69 -12.51
CA GLY A 287 22.24 8.71 -12.12
C GLY A 287 22.75 7.47 -11.39
N GLY A 288 21.98 6.37 -11.42
CA GLY A 288 22.41 5.05 -10.97
C GLY A 288 23.12 4.23 -12.06
N ASN A 289 23.32 2.94 -11.77
CA ASN A 289 24.06 2.03 -12.65
C ASN A 289 23.17 0.94 -13.28
N LEU A 290 21.93 0.80 -12.84
CA LEU A 290 20.98 -0.18 -13.39
C LEU A 290 20.36 0.40 -14.66
N PRO A 291 20.51 -0.24 -15.83
CA PRO A 291 19.95 0.29 -17.06
C PRO A 291 18.42 0.27 -17.04
N TYR A 292 17.78 1.43 -17.21
CA TYR A 292 16.32 1.53 -17.30
C TYR A 292 15.72 0.59 -18.36
N LYS A 293 16.38 0.49 -19.51
CA LYS A 293 15.95 -0.38 -20.62
C LYS A 293 15.88 -1.85 -20.22
N ASP A 294 16.75 -2.31 -19.33
CA ASP A 294 16.74 -3.71 -18.87
C ASP A 294 15.51 -3.98 -17.99
N VAL A 295 15.15 -3.03 -17.13
CA VAL A 295 13.93 -3.09 -16.30
C VAL A 295 12.66 -3.04 -17.14
N VAL A 296 12.62 -2.19 -18.19
CA VAL A 296 11.50 -2.15 -19.15
C VAL A 296 11.38 -3.47 -19.92
N THR A 297 12.50 -4.00 -20.40
CA THR A 297 12.52 -5.29 -21.10
C THR A 297 12.03 -6.41 -20.19
N TRP A 298 12.43 -6.38 -18.91
CA TRP A 298 11.95 -7.30 -17.90
C TRP A 298 10.44 -7.18 -17.68
N HIS A 299 9.91 -5.96 -17.52
CA HIS A 299 8.47 -5.70 -17.35
C HIS A 299 7.65 -6.33 -18.48
N HIS A 300 8.04 -6.12 -19.74
CA HIS A 300 7.30 -6.67 -20.88
C HIS A 300 7.36 -8.18 -20.97
N LYS A 301 8.46 -8.81 -20.51
CA LYS A 301 8.53 -10.27 -20.40
C LYS A 301 7.50 -10.80 -19.40
N GLN A 302 7.36 -10.16 -18.24
CA GLN A 302 6.36 -10.56 -17.23
C GLN A 302 4.94 -10.49 -17.80
N ALA A 303 4.61 -9.40 -18.51
CA ALA A 303 3.30 -9.22 -19.13
C ALA A 303 2.99 -10.26 -20.23
N ALA A 304 4.01 -10.87 -20.82
CA ALA A 304 3.87 -11.91 -21.84
C ALA A 304 3.82 -13.34 -21.26
N GLU A 305 4.16 -13.53 -19.99
CA GLU A 305 4.06 -14.84 -19.32
C GLU A 305 2.59 -15.18 -19.04
N PRO A 306 2.09 -16.37 -19.45
CA PRO A 306 0.72 -16.76 -19.17
C PRO A 306 0.49 -16.91 -17.67
N SER A 307 -0.56 -16.27 -17.12
CA SER A 307 -0.97 -16.42 -15.72
C SER A 307 -1.15 -17.89 -15.35
N SER A 308 -0.19 -18.47 -14.63
CA SER A 308 -0.30 -19.82 -14.10
C SER A 308 -1.25 -19.80 -12.91
N THR A 309 -2.27 -20.65 -12.93
CA THR A 309 -3.14 -20.87 -11.75
C THR A 309 -2.39 -21.77 -10.77
N LEU A 310 -2.04 -21.27 -9.59
CA LEU A 310 -1.59 -22.13 -8.49
C LEU A 310 -2.85 -22.77 -7.87
N HIS A 311 -2.89 -24.12 -7.87
CA HIS A 311 -3.94 -24.93 -7.27
C HIS A 311 -3.70 -25.16 -5.78
#